data_AF-A0A9P7BUU2-F1
#
_entry.id   AF-A0A9P7BUU2-F1
#
_cell.length_a   1.000
_cell.length_b   1.000
_cell.length_c   1.000
_cell.angle_alpha   90.00
_cell.angle_beta   90.00
_cell.angle_gamma   90.00
#
_symmetry.space_group_name_H-M   'P 1'
#
loop_
_entity.id
_entity.type
_entity.pdbx_description
1 polymer ?
#
loop_
_entity_poly.entity_id
_entity_poly.type
_entity_poly.pdbx_seq_one_letter_code
_entity_poly.pdbx_strand_id
1 'polypeptide(L)'
;MSDKNKGSAREYIESCINEQTENDYLLKEQPRYDPTKPMPEAPSMKEKEQEQPKEQPTPAQFNRHAATVNPIRTGSSEDQLPSTALLTSREQRNEIHDAALTVCADLHENLMTCFQHGSWWDKAKMCEEQKQKFWKCYNAQKQFFKDVGYKAPMNTEKEDAKILVGAYKLREKLDEKTRT
;
A
#
# COMPACT_ATOMS: atom_id res chain seq x y z
N MET A 1 16.16 -53.71 -27.00
CA MET A 1 17.13 -52.76 -26.41
C MET A 1 17.22 -51.60 -27.39
N SER A 2 16.83 -50.36 -27.15
CA SER A 2 16.28 -49.67 -25.98
C SER A 2 15.62 -48.39 -26.52
N ASP A 3 14.33 -48.19 -26.27
CA ASP A 3 13.71 -46.87 -26.30
C ASP A 3 14.08 -46.14 -25.00
N LYS A 4 14.59 -44.89 -25.08
CA LYS A 4 14.50 -43.83 -24.05
C LYS A 4 15.43 -42.66 -24.37
N ASN A 5 14.86 -41.53 -24.80
CA ASN A 5 15.13 -40.21 -24.23
C ASN A 5 14.33 -39.15 -25.01
N LYS A 6 13.10 -38.88 -24.55
CA LYS A 6 12.43 -37.63 -24.86
C LYS A 6 12.71 -36.71 -23.68
N GLY A 7 13.46 -35.63 -23.94
CA GLY A 7 13.83 -34.62 -22.95
C GLY A 7 12.60 -34.13 -22.18
N SER A 8 12.77 -33.95 -20.88
CA SER A 8 11.69 -33.58 -19.98
C SER A 8 11.29 -32.13 -20.22
N ALA A 9 9.99 -31.80 -20.10
CA ALA A 9 9.52 -30.41 -20.14
C ALA A 9 10.27 -29.50 -19.15
N ARG A 10 10.83 -30.09 -18.09
CA ARG A 10 11.71 -29.42 -17.13
C ARG A 10 13.03 -28.93 -17.74
N GLU A 11 13.67 -29.71 -18.62
CA GLU A 11 14.92 -29.30 -19.27
C GLU A 11 14.68 -28.15 -20.26
N TYR A 12 13.51 -28.15 -20.92
CA TYR A 12 13.10 -27.04 -21.78
C TYR A 12 12.89 -25.75 -20.98
N ILE A 13 12.20 -25.83 -19.84
CA ILE A 13 11.98 -24.69 -18.94
C ILE A 13 13.31 -24.19 -18.35
N GLU A 14 14.21 -25.09 -17.93
CA GLU A 14 15.54 -24.72 -17.44
C GLU A 14 16.40 -24.04 -18.53
N SER A 15 16.26 -24.44 -19.80
CA SER A 15 16.96 -23.74 -20.91
C SER A 15 16.44 -22.32 -21.17
N CYS A 16 15.16 -22.06 -20.86
CA CYS A 16 14.57 -20.73 -20.96
C CYS A 16 14.96 -19.84 -19.77
N ILE A 17 15.25 -20.42 -18.62
CA ILE A 17 15.69 -19.71 -17.40
C ILE A 17 17.22 -19.82 -17.33
N ASN A 18 17.90 -19.18 -18.28
CA ASN A 18 19.35 -19.17 -18.29
C ASN A 18 19.81 -18.00 -17.40
N GLU A 19 20.10 -18.26 -16.12
CA GLU A 19 20.54 -17.26 -15.12
C GLU A 19 21.76 -16.42 -15.55
N GLN A 20 22.54 -16.92 -16.51
CA GLN A 20 23.63 -16.17 -17.14
C GLN A 20 23.14 -14.96 -17.93
N THR A 21 21.97 -15.03 -18.56
CA THR A 21 21.44 -13.93 -19.39
C THR A 21 20.92 -12.74 -18.59
N GLU A 22 20.34 -12.97 -17.40
CA GLU A 22 19.89 -11.88 -16.54
C GLU A 22 21.06 -11.11 -15.95
N ASN A 23 22.08 -11.82 -15.46
CA ASN A 23 23.29 -11.18 -14.92
C ASN A 23 24.06 -10.42 -16.01
N ASP A 24 24.19 -10.99 -17.21
CA ASP A 24 24.87 -10.36 -18.34
C ASP A 24 24.12 -9.11 -18.85
N TYR A 25 22.78 -9.15 -18.83
CA TYR A 25 21.94 -7.99 -19.16
C TYR A 25 22.08 -6.87 -18.11
N LEU A 26 22.05 -7.20 -16.82
CA LEU A 26 22.22 -6.23 -15.73
C LEU A 26 23.62 -5.58 -15.74
N LEU A 27 24.67 -6.35 -16.07
CA LEU A 27 26.03 -5.84 -16.21
C LEU A 27 26.20 -4.90 -17.42
N LYS A 28 25.43 -5.11 -18.49
CA LYS A 28 25.52 -4.34 -19.73
C LYS A 28 24.77 -3.02 -19.69
N GLU A 29 23.60 -2.99 -19.06
CA GLU A 29 22.72 -1.81 -19.03
C GLU A 29 23.03 -0.86 -17.87
N GLN A 30 23.74 -1.31 -16.83
CA GLN A 30 24.06 -0.44 -15.69
C GLN A 30 25.29 0.43 -15.97
N PRO A 31 25.16 1.76 -15.96
CA PRO A 31 26.32 2.63 -16.00
C PRO A 31 27.13 2.46 -14.72
N ARG A 32 28.36 1.95 -14.82
CA ARG A 32 29.29 1.92 -13.70
C ARG A 32 29.73 3.34 -13.34
N TYR A 33 29.41 3.76 -12.13
CA TYR A 33 29.93 4.98 -11.55
C TYR A 33 31.45 4.85 -11.38
N ASP A 34 32.18 5.70 -12.10
CA ASP A 34 33.63 5.81 -12.02
C ASP A 34 33.96 7.13 -11.29
N PRO A 35 34.34 7.07 -9.99
CA PRO A 35 34.59 8.26 -9.18
C PRO A 35 35.80 9.10 -9.63
N THR A 36 36.57 8.62 -10.61
CA THR A 36 37.73 9.32 -11.17
C THR A 36 37.42 10.15 -12.42
N LYS A 37 36.21 10.04 -12.99
CA LYS A 37 35.80 10.88 -14.12
C LYS A 37 35.27 12.23 -13.60
N PRO A 38 35.76 13.36 -14.13
CA PRO A 38 35.18 14.66 -13.80
C PRO A 38 33.73 14.70 -14.28
N MET A 39 32.83 15.19 -13.43
CA MET A 39 31.42 15.39 -13.78
C MET A 39 31.34 16.39 -14.94
N PRO A 40 30.52 16.14 -15.99
CA PRO A 40 30.28 17.14 -17.02
C PRO A 40 29.63 18.36 -16.38
N GLU A 41 30.23 19.54 -16.59
CA GLU A 41 29.70 20.82 -16.13
C GLU A 41 28.32 21.08 -16.74
N ALA A 42 27.34 21.33 -15.88
CA ALA A 42 26.04 21.84 -16.32
C ALA A 42 26.23 23.22 -16.99
N PRO A 43 25.57 23.51 -18.13
CA PRO A 43 25.73 24.78 -18.81
C PRO A 43 25.23 25.93 -17.92
N SER A 44 26.17 26.75 -17.47
CA SER A 44 25.96 28.02 -16.79
C SER A 44 25.25 29.01 -17.71
N MET A 45 23.97 29.28 -17.43
CA MET A 45 23.21 30.34 -18.12
C MET A 45 23.38 31.64 -17.36
N LYS A 46 23.95 32.62 -18.06
CA LYS A 46 24.21 33.98 -17.62
C LYS A 46 22.91 34.73 -17.34
N GLU A 47 22.91 35.38 -16.19
CA GLU A 47 21.91 36.35 -15.72
C GLU A 47 21.87 37.56 -16.66
N LYS A 48 20.68 37.91 -17.16
CA LYS A 48 20.41 39.23 -17.74
C LYS A 48 19.03 39.70 -17.28
N GLU A 49 19.07 40.83 -16.60
CA GLU A 49 17.96 41.53 -15.98
C GLU A 49 17.14 42.36 -16.99
N GLN A 50 15.81 42.33 -16.79
CA GLN A 50 14.73 43.28 -17.13
C GLN A 50 14.49 43.80 -18.56
N GLU A 51 13.25 43.64 -19.05
CA GLU A 51 12.24 44.72 -19.07
C GLU A 51 10.83 44.20 -19.41
N GLN A 52 9.81 44.76 -18.76
CA GLN A 52 8.37 44.46 -18.88
C GLN A 52 7.68 45.47 -19.80
N PRO A 53 6.70 45.06 -20.64
CA PRO A 53 5.47 45.87 -20.70
C PRO A 53 4.13 45.07 -20.74
N LYS A 54 3.24 45.53 -19.86
CA LYS A 54 1.75 45.57 -19.78
C LYS A 54 0.82 44.76 -20.71
N GLU A 55 -0.07 44.02 -20.03
CA GLU A 55 -1.51 43.70 -20.22
C GLU A 55 -2.24 43.94 -21.56
N GLN A 56 -2.91 42.88 -22.07
CA GLN A 56 -4.37 42.85 -22.35
C GLN A 56 -4.86 41.41 -22.68
N PRO A 57 -6.14 41.04 -22.42
CA PRO A 57 -6.63 39.67 -22.53
C PRO A 57 -7.29 39.36 -23.89
N THR A 58 -6.93 38.23 -24.50
CA THR A 58 -7.66 37.63 -25.64
C THR A 58 -7.87 36.12 -25.44
N PRO A 59 -8.92 35.52 -26.03
CA PRO A 59 -9.50 34.27 -25.53
C PRO A 59 -8.71 33.01 -25.91
N ALA A 60 -8.44 32.20 -24.88
CA ALA A 60 -8.15 30.76 -24.89
C ALA A 60 -7.55 30.15 -26.17
N GLN A 61 -6.29 30.48 -26.46
CA GLN A 61 -5.40 29.55 -27.18
C GLN A 61 -4.60 28.75 -26.15
N PHE A 62 -4.80 27.43 -26.11
CA PHE A 62 -3.98 26.54 -25.29
C PHE A 62 -2.56 26.51 -25.87
N ASN A 63 -1.65 27.22 -25.20
CA ASN A 63 -0.26 27.31 -25.60
C ASN A 63 0.44 26.00 -25.19
N ARG A 64 0.70 25.10 -26.16
CA ARG A 64 1.30 23.77 -25.90
C ARG A 64 2.75 23.82 -25.38
N HIS A 65 3.35 25.00 -25.38
CA HIS A 65 4.70 25.25 -24.86
C HIS A 65 4.68 26.09 -23.56
N ALA A 66 3.55 26.14 -22.85
CA ALA A 66 3.51 26.72 -21.53
C ALA A 66 4.48 25.97 -20.60
N ALA A 67 5.34 26.71 -19.91
CA ALA A 67 6.19 26.14 -18.87
C ALA A 67 5.32 25.41 -17.84
N THR A 68 5.73 24.21 -17.44
CA THR A 68 5.04 23.45 -16.38
C THR A 68 5.15 24.22 -15.09
N VAL A 69 4.11 24.97 -14.74
CA VAL A 69 3.99 25.57 -13.42
C VAL A 69 3.70 24.43 -12.45
N ASN A 70 4.62 24.20 -11.52
CA ASN A 70 4.42 23.24 -10.45
C ASN A 70 3.20 23.74 -9.63
N PRO A 71 2.10 22.97 -9.50
CA PRO A 71 0.89 23.44 -8.82
C PRO A 71 1.11 23.67 -7.32
N ILE A 72 2.26 23.28 -6.79
CA ILE A 72 2.67 23.55 -5.41
C ILE A 72 3.28 24.96 -5.37
N ARG A 73 2.52 25.92 -4.84
CA ARG A 73 3.04 27.24 -4.45
C ARG A 73 4.16 27.04 -3.43
N THR A 74 5.42 27.17 -3.84
CA THR A 74 6.54 27.45 -2.93
C THR A 74 6.48 28.93 -2.57
N GLY A 75 5.41 29.33 -1.88
CA GLY A 75 5.23 30.63 -1.28
C GLY A 75 5.22 30.45 0.23
N SER A 76 6.14 31.12 0.90
CA SER A 76 6.14 31.32 2.34
C SER A 76 4.81 31.93 2.78
N SER A 77 3.90 31.09 3.25
CA SER A 77 2.66 31.46 3.91
C SER A 77 2.30 30.31 4.81
N GLU A 78 2.07 30.61 6.08
CA GLU A 78 1.83 29.69 7.20
C GLU A 78 0.49 28.94 7.07
N ASP A 79 0.30 28.19 6.00
CA ASP A 79 -0.74 27.16 5.89
C ASP A 79 -0.08 25.79 6.04
N GLN A 80 0.68 25.64 7.14
CA GLN A 80 1.07 24.33 7.62
C GLN A 80 -0.19 23.67 8.19
N LEU A 81 -1.00 23.05 7.33
CA LEU A 81 -1.93 22.02 7.77
C LEU A 81 -1.11 21.09 8.65
N PRO A 82 -1.41 20.97 9.95
CA PRO A 82 -0.42 20.53 10.90
C PRO A 82 -0.06 19.09 10.57
N SER A 83 1.21 18.84 10.25
CA SER A 83 1.73 17.49 9.99
C SER A 83 1.39 16.54 11.15
N THR A 84 1.22 17.07 12.35
CA THR A 84 0.74 16.36 13.54
C THR A 84 -0.67 15.78 13.36
N ALA A 85 -1.61 16.46 12.69
CA ALA A 85 -2.97 15.94 12.46
C ALA A 85 -3.01 14.78 11.45
N LEU A 86 -2.06 14.74 10.51
CA LEU A 86 -1.91 13.62 9.58
C LEU A 86 -1.23 12.41 10.22
N LEU A 87 -0.28 12.64 11.14
CA LEU A 87 0.39 11.59 11.91
C LEU A 87 -0.61 10.90 12.86
N THR A 88 -1.42 11.67 13.60
CA THR A 88 -2.47 11.11 14.47
C THR A 88 -3.48 10.29 13.67
N SER A 89 -3.82 10.72 12.45
CA SER A 89 -4.71 9.98 11.55
C SER A 89 -4.10 8.67 11.00
N ARG A 90 -2.77 8.55 10.95
CA ARG A 90 -2.09 7.28 10.58
C ARG A 90 -2.02 6.34 11.78
N GLU A 91 -1.60 6.85 12.92
CA GLU A 91 -1.53 6.09 14.17
C GLU A 91 -2.90 5.54 14.54
N GLN A 92 -3.95 6.38 14.50
CA GLN A 92 -5.33 5.94 14.74
C GLN A 92 -5.76 4.83 13.78
N ARG A 93 -5.40 4.91 12.49
CA ARG A 93 -5.74 3.84 11.53
C ARG A 93 -5.03 2.53 11.85
N ASN A 94 -3.80 2.58 12.34
CA ASN A 94 -3.05 1.39 12.76
C ASN A 94 -3.67 0.80 14.03
N GLU A 95 -4.01 1.64 15.00
CA GLU A 95 -4.69 1.22 16.24
C GLU A 95 -6.06 0.58 15.94
N ILE A 96 -6.85 1.16 15.04
CA ILE A 96 -8.11 0.58 14.57
C ILE A 96 -7.87 -0.78 13.89
N HIS A 97 -6.81 -0.88 13.10
CA HIS A 97 -6.45 -2.12 12.42
C HIS A 97 -6.12 -3.23 13.42
N ASP A 98 -5.28 -2.92 14.41
CA ASP A 98 -4.84 -3.87 15.42
C ASP A 98 -5.99 -4.26 16.37
N ALA A 99 -6.84 -3.30 16.75
CA ALA A 99 -8.06 -3.57 17.49
C ALA A 99 -9.04 -4.47 16.71
N ALA A 100 -9.21 -4.24 15.41
CA ALA A 100 -10.06 -5.10 14.58
C ALA A 100 -9.49 -6.53 14.45
N LEU A 101 -8.17 -6.67 14.33
CA LEU A 101 -7.50 -7.97 14.31
C LEU A 101 -7.66 -8.72 15.64
N THR A 102 -7.45 -8.05 16.76
CA THR A 102 -7.55 -8.68 18.09
C THR A 102 -8.96 -9.18 18.39
N VAL A 103 -10.00 -8.44 18.02
CA VAL A 103 -11.39 -8.86 18.23
C VAL A 103 -11.75 -10.10 17.38
N CYS A 104 -11.19 -10.21 16.17
CA CYS A 104 -11.41 -11.31 15.22
C CYS A 104 -10.28 -12.35 15.21
N ALA A 105 -9.46 -12.42 16.28
CA ALA A 105 -8.26 -13.25 16.33
C ALA A 105 -8.56 -14.76 16.27
N ASP A 106 -9.70 -15.17 16.80
CA ASP A 106 -10.22 -16.54 16.73
C ASP A 106 -10.51 -16.98 15.29
N LEU A 107 -11.13 -16.12 14.48
CA LEU A 107 -11.36 -16.38 13.07
C LEU A 107 -10.05 -16.41 12.28
N HIS A 108 -9.08 -15.59 12.67
CA HIS A 108 -7.74 -15.62 12.09
C HIS A 108 -7.01 -16.93 12.40
N GLU A 109 -7.09 -17.40 13.65
CA GLU A 109 -6.58 -18.73 14.03
C GLU A 109 -7.23 -19.83 13.21
N ASN A 110 -8.56 -19.83 13.08
CA ASN A 110 -9.29 -20.82 12.28
C ASN A 110 -8.85 -20.84 10.81
N LEU A 111 -8.57 -19.67 10.23
CA LEU A 111 -8.03 -19.56 8.88
C LEU A 111 -6.63 -20.20 8.79
N MET A 112 -5.74 -19.91 9.75
CA MET A 112 -4.39 -20.50 9.78
C MET A 112 -4.44 -22.01 10.01
N THR A 113 -5.31 -22.49 10.90
CA THR A 113 -5.54 -23.91 11.14
C THR A 113 -6.01 -24.62 9.87
N CYS A 114 -6.85 -23.98 9.05
CA CYS A 114 -7.24 -24.54 7.75
C CYS A 114 -6.04 -24.69 6.79
N PHE A 115 -5.15 -23.69 6.74
CA PHE A 115 -3.95 -23.80 5.90
C PHE A 115 -2.99 -24.89 6.37
N GLN A 116 -2.83 -25.07 7.68
CA GLN A 116 -1.93 -26.06 8.26
C GLN A 116 -2.53 -27.47 8.19
N HIS A 117 -3.73 -27.64 8.74
CA HIS A 117 -4.35 -28.93 9.04
C HIS A 117 -5.63 -29.23 8.22
N GLY A 118 -6.04 -28.34 7.31
CA GLY A 118 -7.25 -28.52 6.53
C GLY A 118 -7.22 -29.68 5.52
N SER A 119 -8.41 -30.04 5.05
CA SER A 119 -8.57 -31.03 3.97
C SER A 119 -7.86 -30.58 2.70
N TRP A 120 -7.47 -31.53 1.83
CA TRP A 120 -6.95 -31.19 0.50
C TRP A 120 -7.91 -30.25 -0.21
N TRP A 121 -9.21 -30.56 -0.23
CA TRP A 121 -10.22 -29.74 -0.92
C TRP A 121 -10.27 -28.31 -0.40
N ASP A 122 -10.14 -28.10 0.91
CA ASP A 122 -10.13 -26.77 1.51
C ASP A 122 -8.85 -26.01 1.14
N LYS A 123 -7.70 -26.71 1.12
CA LYS A 123 -6.43 -26.15 0.67
C LYS A 123 -6.48 -25.78 -0.82
N ALA A 124 -7.10 -26.61 -1.66
CA ALA A 124 -7.29 -26.31 -3.08
C ALA A 124 -8.15 -25.06 -3.31
N LYS A 125 -9.11 -24.80 -2.40
CA LYS A 125 -9.92 -23.57 -2.37
C LYS A 125 -9.29 -22.45 -1.53
N MET A 126 -8.04 -22.59 -1.07
CA MET A 126 -7.34 -21.59 -0.26
C MET A 126 -8.13 -21.15 1.00
N CYS A 127 -8.84 -22.09 1.63
CA CYS A 127 -9.63 -21.86 2.85
C CYS A 127 -10.63 -20.70 2.69
N GLU A 128 -11.30 -20.63 1.54
CA GLU A 128 -12.17 -19.52 1.16
C GLU A 128 -13.28 -19.24 2.18
N GLU A 129 -13.89 -20.27 2.76
CA GLU A 129 -14.97 -20.10 3.75
C GLU A 129 -14.48 -19.42 5.04
N GLN A 130 -13.34 -19.87 5.57
CA GLN A 130 -12.72 -19.30 6.77
C GLN A 130 -12.24 -17.88 6.48
N LYS A 131 -11.67 -17.66 5.29
CA LYS A 131 -11.24 -16.34 4.82
C LYS A 131 -12.42 -15.37 4.73
N GLN A 132 -13.54 -15.79 4.14
CA GLN A 132 -14.76 -14.98 4.03
C GLN A 132 -15.30 -14.59 5.42
N LYS A 133 -15.33 -15.53 6.38
CA LYS A 133 -15.75 -15.24 7.77
C LYS A 133 -14.84 -14.21 8.44
N PHE A 134 -13.53 -14.40 8.34
CA PHE A 134 -12.55 -13.45 8.88
C PHE A 134 -12.73 -12.05 8.29
N TRP A 135 -12.83 -11.91 6.96
CA TRP A 135 -12.99 -10.62 6.32
C TRP A 135 -14.31 -9.93 6.66
N LYS A 136 -15.40 -10.68 6.84
CA LYS A 136 -16.68 -10.12 7.30
C LYS A 136 -16.56 -9.52 8.70
N CYS A 137 -15.96 -10.25 9.64
CA CYS A 137 -15.70 -9.74 11.00
C CYS A 137 -14.80 -8.50 10.94
N TYR A 138 -13.65 -8.63 10.28
CA TYR A 138 -12.65 -7.57 10.21
C TYR A 138 -13.20 -6.27 9.61
N ASN A 139 -13.94 -6.35 8.50
CA ASN A 139 -14.52 -5.16 7.87
C ASN A 139 -15.62 -4.53 8.72
N ALA A 140 -16.47 -5.35 9.37
CA ALA A 140 -17.50 -4.84 10.28
C ALA A 140 -16.89 -4.09 11.47
N GLN A 141 -15.84 -4.64 12.08
CA GLN A 141 -15.17 -3.97 13.19
C GLN A 141 -14.40 -2.73 12.76
N LYS A 142 -13.74 -2.77 11.60
CA LYS A 142 -13.07 -1.59 11.07
C LYS A 142 -14.05 -0.45 10.80
N GLN A 143 -15.27 -0.76 10.35
CA GLN A 143 -16.31 0.26 10.19
C GLN A 143 -16.82 0.76 11.54
N PHE A 144 -17.12 -0.14 12.47
CA PHE A 144 -17.54 0.22 13.83
C PHE A 144 -16.54 1.16 14.51
N PHE A 145 -15.25 0.83 14.50
CA PHE A 145 -14.22 1.64 15.13
C PHE A 145 -14.02 3.02 14.48
N LYS A 146 -14.25 3.13 13.16
CA LYS A 146 -14.27 4.42 12.46
C LYS A 146 -15.47 5.26 12.86
N ASP A 147 -16.64 4.64 12.96
CA ASP A 147 -17.90 5.33 13.26
C ASP A 147 -17.91 5.86 14.70
N VAL A 148 -17.34 5.11 15.65
CA VAL A 148 -17.24 5.52 17.07
C VAL A 148 -15.99 6.33 17.40
N GLY A 149 -15.08 6.53 16.43
CA GLY A 149 -13.86 7.31 16.63
C GLY A 149 -12.88 6.68 17.64
N TYR A 150 -12.67 5.36 17.59
CA TYR A 150 -11.71 4.67 18.47
C TYR A 150 -10.32 5.30 18.37
N LYS A 151 -9.67 5.55 19.52
CA LYS A 151 -8.35 6.21 19.62
C LYS A 151 -8.29 7.58 18.94
N ALA A 152 -9.42 8.29 18.87
CA ALA A 152 -9.41 9.68 18.44
C ALA A 152 -8.61 10.55 19.43
N PRO A 153 -7.99 11.65 19.00
CA PRO A 153 -7.19 12.52 19.89
C PRO A 153 -7.94 13.06 21.12
N MET A 154 -9.27 13.08 21.08
CA MET A 154 -10.13 13.57 22.16
C MET A 154 -10.67 12.47 23.08
N ASN A 155 -10.42 11.19 22.79
CA ASN A 155 -10.93 10.09 23.61
C ASN A 155 -10.06 9.86 24.85
N THR A 156 -10.72 9.52 25.95
CA THR A 156 -10.05 9.02 27.15
C THR A 156 -9.86 7.50 27.06
N GLU A 157 -8.80 6.95 27.67
CA GLU A 157 -8.57 5.49 27.70
C GLU A 157 -9.76 4.68 28.22
N LYS A 158 -10.52 5.23 29.17
CA LYS A 158 -11.75 4.60 29.70
C LYS A 158 -12.85 4.47 28.64
N GLU A 159 -12.94 5.43 27.73
CA GLU A 159 -13.92 5.42 26.64
C GLU A 159 -13.49 4.43 25.56
N ASP A 160 -12.20 4.40 25.23
CA ASP A 160 -11.63 3.40 24.31
C ASP A 160 -11.85 1.97 24.82
N ALA A 161 -11.66 1.72 26.13
CA ALA A 161 -11.95 0.41 26.73
C ALA A 161 -13.44 0.04 26.62
N LYS A 162 -14.35 1.01 26.81
CA LYS A 162 -15.79 0.80 26.63
C LYS A 162 -16.15 0.50 25.17
N ILE A 163 -15.49 1.16 24.23
CA ILE A 163 -15.62 0.92 22.78
C ILE A 163 -15.16 -0.51 22.46
N LEU A 164 -14.02 -0.95 22.98
CA LEU A 164 -13.52 -2.33 22.78
C LEU A 164 -14.50 -3.38 23.30
N VAL A 165 -15.05 -3.19 24.51
CA VAL A 165 -16.10 -4.08 25.03
C VAL A 165 -17.34 -4.07 24.12
N GLY A 166 -17.70 -2.92 23.56
CA GLY A 166 -18.75 -2.79 22.55
C GLY A 166 -18.45 -3.59 21.28
N ALA A 167 -17.21 -3.57 20.80
CA ALA A 167 -16.78 -4.32 19.62
C ALA A 167 -16.92 -5.83 19.83
N TYR A 168 -16.51 -6.37 20.98
CA TYR A 168 -16.70 -7.79 21.29
C TYR A 168 -18.18 -8.20 21.29
N LYS A 169 -19.06 -7.38 21.87
CA LYS A 169 -20.52 -7.63 21.84
C LYS A 169 -21.08 -7.56 20.42
N LEU A 170 -20.56 -6.67 19.58
CA LEU A 170 -20.96 -6.60 18.18
C LEU A 170 -20.54 -7.87 17.43
N ARG A 171 -19.36 -8.41 17.72
CA ARG A 171 -18.90 -9.69 17.14
C ARG A 171 -19.85 -10.82 17.46
N GLU A 172 -20.21 -10.99 18.74
CA GLU A 172 -21.14 -12.03 19.19
C GLU A 172 -22.47 -11.98 18.42
N LYS A 173 -23.03 -10.78 18.24
CA LYS A 173 -24.27 -10.59 17.46
C LYS A 173 -24.11 -10.95 15.98
N LEU A 174 -22.97 -10.65 15.38
CA LEU A 174 -22.70 -11.02 13.98
C LEU A 174 -22.56 -12.54 13.84
N ASP A 175 -21.93 -13.20 14.81
CA ASP A 175 -21.80 -14.65 14.83
C ASP A 175 -23.17 -15.33 14.98
N GLU A 176 -24.02 -14.83 15.88
CA GLU A 176 -25.41 -15.31 16.04
C GLU A 176 -26.20 -15.18 14.74
N LYS A 177 -26.15 -14.01 14.09
CA LYS A 177 -26.83 -13.76 12.82
C LYS A 177 -26.35 -14.65 11.68
N THR A 178 -25.10 -15.10 11.72
CA THR A 178 -24.53 -15.98 10.69
C THR A 178 -24.94 -17.44 10.89
N ARG A 179 -25.43 -17.80 12.09
CA ARG A 179 -25.88 -19.16 12.43
C ARG A 179 -27.37 -19.39 12.17
N THR A 180 -28.19 -18.34 12.21
CA THR A 180 -29.62 -18.34 11.84
C THR A 180 -29.80 -18.22 10.33
#